data_AF-A0A932P5C7-F1
#
_entry.id   AF-A0A932P5C7-F1
#
_cell.length_a   1.000
_cell.length_b   1.000
_cell.length_c   1.000
_cell.angle_alpha   90.00
_cell.angle_beta   90.00
_cell.angle_gamma   90.00
#
_symmetry.space_group_name_H-M   'P 1'
#
loop_
_entity.id
_entity.type
_entity.pdbx_description
1 polymer ?
#
loop_
_entity_poly.entity_id
_entity_poly.type
_entity_poly.pdbx_seq_one_letter_code
_entity_poly.pdbx_strand_id
1 'polypeptide(L)'
;MRSRCILFWTVSALFCAALPAALPAAELAILSEKTWDQFVPRGKEVDAIYGDFVLRNGQIVVVIANPVPGRHANMTVRDVGGSIIDLTVRDRPNDQLSAYYPGRRAYPYRLARIRAEGNTSADAPVAKNADRIEIEAVDGKLPAAVGVLKGDLLRLELVAPATADRPEVRLGYTLHERASHVEVRTELINKSDKPLSILHADDFRADRTFQTAKPGETDLVWFYDKWWGQAYGVVAGKGTRMRLTGSPLEPRTIEFLTDGNPKFELPPGKSREIIRNVFPAADLIAIKAHSYYAG
;
A
#
# COMPACT_ATOMS: atom_id res chain seq x y z
N MET A 1 -26.49 38.32 -71.41
CA MET A 1 -26.05 36.95 -71.04
C MET A 1 -24.71 37.02 -70.33
N ARG A 2 -24.71 37.02 -68.99
CA ARG A 2 -23.53 36.74 -68.15
C ARG A 2 -23.99 36.06 -66.87
N SER A 3 -23.68 34.77 -66.81
CA SER A 3 -23.84 33.89 -65.64
C SER A 3 -23.00 34.39 -64.47
N ARG A 4 -23.53 34.30 -63.24
CA ARG A 4 -22.73 34.41 -62.02
C ARG A 4 -22.90 33.14 -61.19
N CYS A 5 -21.76 32.45 -61.03
CA CYS A 5 -21.56 31.25 -60.23
C CYS A 5 -21.87 31.49 -58.74
N ILE A 6 -22.54 30.53 -58.13
CA ILE A 6 -22.72 30.41 -56.67
C ILE A 6 -21.59 29.52 -56.17
N LEU A 7 -20.71 30.06 -55.32
CA LEU A 7 -19.63 29.33 -54.67
C LEU A 7 -20.06 29.00 -53.23
N PHE A 8 -20.42 27.74 -52.99
CA PHE A 8 -20.67 27.22 -51.65
C PHE A 8 -19.33 26.97 -50.95
N TRP A 9 -19.10 27.66 -49.83
CA TRP A 9 -18.01 27.35 -48.90
C TRP A 9 -18.48 26.32 -47.88
N THR A 10 -18.05 25.07 -48.02
CA THR A 10 -18.15 24.06 -46.96
C THR A 10 -17.01 24.28 -45.95
N VAL A 11 -17.36 24.77 -44.76
CA VAL A 11 -16.43 24.76 -43.61
C VAL A 11 -16.40 23.33 -43.07
N SER A 12 -15.35 22.58 -43.38
CA SER A 12 -15.07 21.28 -42.76
C SER A 12 -14.69 21.50 -41.29
N ALA A 13 -15.58 21.12 -40.37
CA ALA A 13 -15.28 21.03 -38.95
C ALA A 13 -14.28 19.88 -38.72
N LEU A 14 -13.03 20.21 -38.45
CA LEU A 14 -12.00 19.26 -38.04
C LEU A 14 -12.32 18.80 -36.60
N PHE A 15 -13.01 17.67 -36.47
CA PHE A 15 -13.23 17.02 -35.18
C PHE A 15 -11.92 16.33 -34.77
N CYS A 16 -11.06 17.03 -34.02
CA CYS A 16 -9.91 16.40 -33.35
C CYS A 16 -10.45 15.41 -32.31
N ALA A 17 -10.55 14.13 -32.69
CA ALA A 17 -10.69 13.05 -31.74
C ALA A 17 -9.44 13.04 -30.85
N ALA A 18 -9.55 13.60 -29.64
CA ALA A 18 -8.53 13.44 -28.61
C ALA A 18 -8.47 11.94 -28.28
N LEU A 19 -7.48 11.24 -28.82
CA LEU A 19 -7.14 9.90 -28.36
C LEU A 19 -6.87 10.02 -26.85
N PRO A 20 -7.57 9.24 -26.00
CA PRO A 20 -7.26 9.23 -24.58
C PRO A 20 -5.79 8.83 -24.45
N ALA A 21 -4.96 9.73 -23.92
CA ALA A 21 -3.57 9.41 -23.60
C ALA A 21 -3.59 8.17 -22.71
N ALA A 22 -2.90 7.11 -23.12
CA ALA A 22 -2.75 5.90 -22.33
C ALA A 22 -2.25 6.33 -20.95
N LEU A 23 -3.03 6.06 -19.91
CA LEU A 23 -2.69 6.45 -18.56
C LEU A 23 -1.45 5.66 -18.11
N PRO A 24 -0.59 6.27 -17.29
CA PRO A 24 0.58 5.57 -16.79
C PRO A 24 0.12 4.41 -15.89
N ALA A 25 0.43 3.18 -16.30
CA ALA A 25 0.20 1.99 -15.50
C ALA A 25 0.82 2.10 -14.10
N ALA A 26 0.26 1.39 -13.12
CA ALA A 26 0.93 1.21 -11.85
C ALA A 26 2.20 0.37 -12.06
N GLU A 27 3.23 0.61 -11.24
CA GLU A 27 4.52 -0.07 -11.31
C GLU A 27 4.89 -0.68 -9.94
N LEU A 28 5.32 -1.94 -9.93
CA LEU A 28 5.91 -2.62 -8.79
C LEU A 28 7.37 -2.86 -9.15
N ALA A 29 8.30 -2.29 -8.39
CA ALA A 29 9.72 -2.51 -8.58
C ALA A 29 10.37 -3.12 -7.35
N ILE A 30 11.38 -3.94 -7.56
CA ILE A 30 12.27 -4.43 -6.50
C ILE A 30 13.51 -3.57 -6.54
N LEU A 31 13.85 -2.93 -5.42
CA LEU A 31 15.01 -2.06 -5.35
C LEU A 31 16.29 -2.89 -5.49
N SER A 32 17.10 -2.51 -6.47
CA SER A 32 18.38 -3.11 -6.82
C SER A 32 19.23 -2.03 -7.49
N GLU A 33 20.49 -2.32 -7.76
CA GLU A 33 21.36 -1.41 -8.53
C GLU A 33 20.71 -0.94 -9.84
N LYS A 34 19.96 -1.81 -10.53
CA LYS A 34 19.33 -1.51 -11.82
C LYS A 34 18.09 -0.62 -11.72
N THR A 35 17.39 -0.66 -10.60
CA THR A 35 16.08 -0.03 -10.41
C THR A 35 16.13 1.16 -9.45
N TRP A 36 17.19 1.28 -8.65
CA TRP A 36 17.33 2.26 -7.58
C TRP A 36 17.08 3.69 -8.06
N ASP A 37 17.88 4.18 -9.03
CA ASP A 37 17.81 5.57 -9.50
C ASP A 37 16.43 5.97 -10.02
N GLN A 38 15.69 5.00 -10.55
CA GLN A 38 14.36 5.22 -11.10
C GLN A 38 13.25 5.14 -10.03
N PHE A 39 13.38 4.26 -9.04
CA PHE A 39 12.27 3.88 -8.16
C PHE A 39 12.42 4.28 -6.70
N VAL A 40 13.64 4.53 -6.23
CA VAL A 40 13.84 4.97 -4.85
C VAL A 40 13.03 6.25 -4.59
N PRO A 41 12.31 6.34 -3.45
CA PRO A 41 11.65 7.58 -3.07
C PRO A 41 12.66 8.72 -3.02
N ARG A 42 12.19 9.89 -3.43
CA ARG A 42 12.92 11.15 -3.18
C ARG A 42 12.44 11.70 -1.86
N GLY A 43 13.30 12.40 -1.13
CA GLY A 43 12.94 12.93 0.18
C GLY A 43 14.17 13.25 1.01
N LYS A 44 13.91 13.79 2.21
CA LYS A 44 14.96 14.14 3.16
C LYS A 44 15.58 12.90 3.81
N GLU A 45 14.75 11.90 4.10
CA GLU A 45 15.16 10.61 4.66
C GLU A 45 14.64 9.54 3.69
N VAL A 46 15.53 8.63 3.29
CA VAL A 46 15.20 7.48 2.43
C VAL A 46 15.52 6.26 3.25
N ASP A 47 14.50 5.63 3.82
CA ASP A 47 14.66 4.43 4.67
C ASP A 47 14.71 3.14 3.83
N ALA A 48 14.38 3.25 2.54
CA ALA A 48 14.46 2.18 1.55
C ALA A 48 15.91 1.68 1.33
N ILE A 49 16.07 0.39 1.10
CA ILE A 49 17.34 -0.26 0.73
C ILE A 49 17.13 -1.30 -0.38
N TYR A 50 18.21 -1.87 -0.90
CA TYR A 50 18.14 -2.97 -1.86
C TYR A 50 17.36 -4.17 -1.30
N GLY A 51 16.48 -4.71 -2.13
CA GLY A 51 15.57 -5.81 -1.83
C GLY A 51 14.18 -5.35 -1.37
N ASP A 52 13.98 -4.09 -1.01
CA ASP A 52 12.65 -3.57 -0.70
C ASP A 52 11.79 -3.43 -1.98
N PHE A 53 10.47 -3.36 -1.79
CA PHE A 53 9.51 -3.28 -2.89
C PHE A 53 8.91 -1.89 -2.96
N VAL A 54 8.88 -1.30 -4.14
CA VAL A 54 8.20 -0.03 -4.41
C VAL A 54 6.93 -0.34 -5.20
N LEU A 55 5.77 0.06 -4.70
CA LEU A 55 4.56 0.19 -5.53
C LEU A 55 4.34 1.67 -5.78
N ARG A 56 4.10 2.06 -7.04
CA ARG A 56 3.78 3.45 -7.39
C ARG A 56 2.82 3.55 -8.55
N ASN A 57 2.13 4.68 -8.64
CA ASN A 57 1.26 5.01 -9.77
C ASN A 57 1.32 6.51 -10.08
N GLY A 58 0.31 7.08 -10.74
CA GLY A 58 0.27 8.53 -10.99
C GLY A 58 0.10 9.42 -9.74
N GLN A 59 -0.29 8.84 -8.59
CA GLN A 59 -0.71 9.57 -7.39
C GLN A 59 0.28 9.41 -6.23
N ILE A 60 0.72 8.18 -5.94
CA ILE A 60 1.52 7.87 -4.74
C ILE A 60 2.70 6.97 -5.06
N VAL A 61 3.66 6.97 -4.14
CA VAL A 61 4.78 6.03 -4.03
C VAL A 61 4.72 5.42 -2.64
N VAL A 62 4.77 4.10 -2.54
CA VAL A 62 4.85 3.36 -1.28
C VAL A 62 5.99 2.37 -1.33
N VAL A 63 6.79 2.31 -0.27
CA VAL A 63 7.87 1.34 -0.10
C VAL A 63 7.50 0.34 1.00
N ILE A 64 7.55 -0.94 0.65
CA ILE A 64 7.37 -2.07 1.55
C ILE A 64 8.73 -2.70 1.81
N ALA A 65 9.13 -2.75 3.08
CA ALA A 65 10.41 -3.32 3.44
C ALA A 65 10.47 -4.83 3.12
N ASN A 66 11.62 -5.30 2.66
CA ASN A 66 11.85 -6.72 2.39
C ASN A 66 11.57 -7.56 3.65
N PRO A 67 10.69 -8.57 3.60
CA PRO A 67 10.29 -9.37 4.76
C PRO A 67 11.37 -10.41 5.14
N VAL A 68 12.54 -9.92 5.52
CA VAL A 68 13.67 -10.72 6.00
C VAL A 68 13.99 -10.40 7.46
N PRO A 69 14.43 -11.39 8.27
CA PRO A 69 14.85 -11.15 9.64
C PRO A 69 15.94 -10.08 9.73
N GLY A 70 15.86 -9.21 10.74
CA GLY A 70 16.86 -8.16 10.97
C GLY A 70 16.75 -6.95 10.04
N ARG A 71 15.73 -6.86 9.17
CA ARG A 71 15.47 -5.64 8.40
C ARG A 71 15.05 -4.51 9.36
N HIS A 72 15.85 -3.46 9.43
CA HIS A 72 15.61 -2.25 10.22
C HIS A 72 15.70 -1.03 9.31
N ALA A 73 14.72 -0.13 9.34
CA ALA A 73 14.75 1.11 8.55
C ALA A 73 15.96 1.96 8.96
N ASN A 74 16.17 2.13 10.27
CA ASN A 74 17.34 2.79 10.83
C ASN A 74 17.63 2.29 12.26
N MET A 75 18.56 2.93 12.97
CA MET A 75 18.98 2.50 14.32
C MET A 75 17.86 2.48 15.36
N THR A 76 16.80 3.28 15.16
CA THR A 76 15.68 3.44 16.11
C THR A 76 14.37 2.83 15.61
N VAL A 77 14.25 2.59 14.31
CA VAL A 77 13.09 2.00 13.65
C VAL A 77 13.45 0.59 13.18
N ARG A 78 13.13 -0.40 14.02
CA ARG A 78 13.57 -1.79 13.87
C ARG A 78 12.43 -2.72 13.45
N ASP A 79 12.83 -3.92 13.04
CA ASP A 79 11.96 -5.03 12.64
C ASP A 79 10.86 -4.64 11.64
N VAL A 80 11.23 -3.92 10.58
CA VAL A 80 10.31 -3.38 9.58
C VAL A 80 10.00 -4.35 8.44
N GLY A 81 10.46 -5.60 8.51
CA GLY A 81 10.23 -6.59 7.45
C GLY A 81 8.75 -6.74 7.10
N GLY A 82 8.38 -6.44 5.86
CA GLY A 82 7.00 -6.45 5.39
C GLY A 82 6.14 -5.27 5.83
N SER A 83 6.72 -4.21 6.40
CA SER A 83 6.05 -2.97 6.82
C SER A 83 6.14 -1.90 5.73
N ILE A 84 5.25 -0.90 5.76
CA ILE A 84 5.41 0.32 4.95
C ILE A 84 6.45 1.19 5.64
N ILE A 85 7.49 1.60 4.92
CA ILE A 85 8.59 2.42 5.47
C ILE A 85 8.69 3.81 4.82
N ASP A 86 8.23 3.95 3.58
CA ASP A 86 8.07 5.26 2.94
C ASP A 86 6.69 5.33 2.29
N LEU A 87 5.98 6.46 2.43
CA LEU A 87 4.70 6.69 1.77
C LEU A 87 4.52 8.17 1.41
N THR A 88 4.49 8.51 0.13
CA THR A 88 4.38 9.92 -0.29
C THR A 88 3.50 10.10 -1.51
N VAL A 89 2.95 11.31 -1.65
CA VAL A 89 2.38 11.77 -2.92
C VAL A 89 3.52 11.89 -3.94
N ARG A 90 3.28 11.47 -5.18
CA ARG A 90 4.30 11.31 -6.20
C ARG A 90 4.85 12.64 -6.75
N ASP A 91 3.99 13.63 -6.92
CA ASP A 91 4.36 14.93 -7.50
C ASP A 91 5.05 15.87 -6.49
N ARG A 92 4.85 15.61 -5.19
CA ARG A 92 5.47 16.34 -4.09
C ARG A 92 6.07 15.36 -3.06
N PRO A 93 7.17 14.67 -3.41
CA PRO A 93 7.79 13.68 -2.54
C PRO A 93 8.30 14.33 -1.25
N ASN A 94 7.74 13.93 -0.11
CA ASN A 94 8.04 14.49 1.21
C ASN A 94 7.71 13.50 2.33
N ASP A 95 8.21 12.26 2.18
CA ASP A 95 7.97 11.25 3.19
C ASP A 95 8.63 11.62 4.53
N GLN A 96 7.89 11.43 5.61
CA GLN A 96 8.29 11.61 7.01
C GLN A 96 7.75 10.44 7.87
N LEU A 97 7.36 9.34 7.22
CA LEU A 97 6.87 8.15 7.88
C LEU A 97 8.08 7.45 8.48
N SER A 98 7.98 7.00 9.73
CA SER A 98 9.03 6.12 10.26
C SER A 98 8.72 4.67 9.88
N ALA A 99 7.49 4.22 10.16
CA ALA A 99 6.97 2.95 9.66
C ALA A 99 5.48 2.77 9.99
N TYR A 100 4.78 2.02 9.15
CA TYR A 100 3.49 1.43 9.46
C TYR A 100 3.61 -0.10 9.45
N TYR A 101 3.29 -0.72 10.58
CA TYR A 101 3.50 -2.13 10.89
C TYR A 101 2.16 -2.89 10.94
N PRO A 102 1.74 -3.53 9.84
CA PRO A 102 0.69 -4.52 9.87
C PRO A 102 0.92 -5.60 10.93
N GLY A 103 -0.05 -5.81 11.82
CA GLY A 103 0.05 -6.82 12.87
C GLY A 103 1.11 -6.54 13.95
N ARG A 104 1.57 -5.28 14.11
CA ARG A 104 2.46 -4.83 15.20
C ARG A 104 3.74 -5.68 15.37
N ARG A 105 4.33 -6.14 14.26
CA ARG A 105 5.53 -7.01 14.27
C ARG A 105 5.31 -8.38 14.94
N ALA A 106 4.06 -8.79 15.16
CA ALA A 106 3.74 -10.07 15.81
C ALA A 106 3.98 -11.29 14.89
N TYR A 107 4.12 -11.07 13.59
CA TYR A 107 4.17 -12.10 12.57
C TYR A 107 5.48 -12.06 11.77
N PRO A 108 6.21 -13.19 11.67
CA PRO A 108 7.42 -13.28 10.87
C PRO A 108 7.05 -13.49 9.40
N TYR A 109 6.73 -12.40 8.70
CA TYR A 109 6.38 -12.44 7.29
C TYR A 109 7.55 -12.92 6.43
N ARG A 110 7.20 -13.55 5.31
CA ARG A 110 8.07 -13.87 4.17
C ARG A 110 7.34 -13.51 2.90
N LEU A 111 8.06 -13.25 1.82
CA LEU A 111 7.45 -13.03 0.52
C LEU A 111 6.69 -14.29 0.08
N ALA A 112 5.44 -14.13 -0.34
CA ALA A 112 4.64 -15.19 -0.92
C ALA A 112 4.62 -15.06 -2.45
N ARG A 113 4.26 -13.89 -2.98
CA ARG A 113 4.20 -13.64 -4.43
C ARG A 113 4.07 -12.18 -4.79
N ILE A 114 4.28 -11.89 -6.06
CA ILE A 114 3.89 -10.63 -6.69
C ILE A 114 2.96 -10.88 -7.88
N ARG A 115 2.04 -9.95 -8.12
CA ARG A 115 1.04 -10.06 -9.19
C ARG A 115 0.78 -8.71 -9.85
N ALA A 116 0.53 -8.75 -11.15
CA ALA A 116 0.04 -7.64 -11.96
C ALA A 116 -1.18 -8.09 -12.77
N GLU A 117 -2.17 -7.22 -12.96
CA GLU A 117 -3.40 -7.49 -13.73
C GLU A 117 -3.74 -6.35 -14.70
N GLY A 118 -4.53 -6.64 -15.73
CA GLY A 118 -4.92 -5.70 -16.76
C GLY A 118 -3.83 -5.48 -17.82
N ASN A 119 -3.46 -4.23 -18.09
CA ASN A 119 -2.42 -3.89 -19.08
C ASN A 119 -1.00 -4.26 -18.59
N THR A 120 -0.71 -5.56 -18.53
CA THR A 120 0.47 -6.09 -17.85
C THR A 120 1.72 -6.19 -18.72
N SER A 121 2.85 -5.82 -18.12
CA SER A 121 4.19 -5.98 -18.70
C SER A 121 5.24 -6.20 -17.60
N ALA A 122 6.41 -6.74 -17.96
CA ALA A 122 7.54 -6.94 -17.07
C ALA A 122 8.86 -6.60 -17.79
N ASP A 123 9.90 -6.28 -17.03
CA ASP A 123 11.26 -6.03 -17.55
C ASP A 123 12.09 -7.30 -17.77
N ALA A 124 11.50 -8.47 -17.52
CA ALA A 124 12.09 -9.78 -17.71
C ALA A 124 11.08 -10.75 -18.37
N PRO A 125 11.56 -11.81 -19.04
CA PRO A 125 10.68 -12.81 -19.63
C PRO A 125 9.95 -13.59 -18.53
N VAL A 126 8.64 -13.33 -18.38
CA VAL A 126 7.77 -13.98 -17.41
C VAL A 126 6.55 -14.56 -18.10
N ALA A 127 6.04 -15.67 -17.56
CA ALA A 127 4.81 -16.26 -18.05
C ALA A 127 3.64 -15.30 -17.78
N LYS A 128 2.87 -15.02 -18.83
CA LYS A 128 1.63 -14.25 -18.76
C LYS A 128 0.46 -15.20 -18.99
N ASN A 129 -0.57 -15.12 -18.16
CA ASN A 129 -1.81 -15.85 -18.31
C ASN A 129 -2.94 -14.84 -18.54
N ALA A 130 -3.44 -14.76 -19.77
CA ALA A 130 -4.35 -13.72 -20.23
C ALA A 130 -3.78 -12.31 -19.97
N ASP A 131 -4.42 -11.51 -19.14
CA ASP A 131 -4.03 -10.15 -18.74
C ASP A 131 -3.24 -10.12 -17.41
N ARG A 132 -2.86 -11.28 -16.87
CA ARG A 132 -2.21 -11.40 -15.56
C ARG A 132 -0.78 -11.92 -15.66
N ILE A 133 0.10 -11.32 -14.87
CA ILE A 133 1.43 -11.86 -14.53
C ILE A 133 1.41 -12.19 -13.03
N GLU A 134 1.81 -13.40 -12.66
CA GLU A 134 1.89 -13.84 -11.26
C GLU A 134 3.20 -14.61 -11.07
N ILE A 135 3.93 -14.28 -10.01
CA ILE A 135 5.24 -14.86 -9.71
C ILE A 135 5.25 -15.24 -8.24
N GLU A 136 5.20 -16.55 -8.01
CA GLU A 136 5.30 -17.15 -6.68
C GLU A 136 6.76 -17.10 -6.19
N ALA A 137 6.95 -16.76 -4.92
CA ALA A 137 8.23 -16.82 -4.27
C ALA A 137 8.53 -18.25 -3.80
N VAL A 138 9.79 -18.67 -3.93
CA VAL A 138 10.31 -19.92 -3.39
C VAL A 138 11.18 -19.55 -2.19
N ASP A 139 10.85 -20.10 -1.02
CA ASP A 139 11.54 -19.80 0.24
C ASP A 139 11.68 -18.29 0.56
N GLY A 140 10.63 -17.52 0.23
CA GLY A 140 10.60 -16.08 0.47
C GLY A 140 11.41 -15.24 -0.54
N LYS A 141 11.83 -15.83 -1.66
CA LYS A 141 12.57 -15.14 -2.73
C LYS A 141 11.93 -15.38 -4.09
N LEU A 142 11.92 -14.37 -4.95
CA LEU A 142 11.39 -14.55 -6.30
C LEU A 142 12.38 -15.37 -7.15
N PRO A 143 11.89 -16.36 -7.92
CA PRO A 143 12.72 -17.25 -8.73
C PRO A 143 13.27 -16.60 -10.01
N ALA A 144 12.77 -15.42 -10.40
CA ALA A 144 13.20 -14.66 -11.58
C ALA A 144 13.76 -13.29 -11.19
N ALA A 145 14.70 -12.77 -11.99
CA ALA A 145 15.26 -11.43 -11.85
C ALA A 145 14.31 -10.32 -12.36
N VAL A 146 13.02 -10.43 -12.04
CA VAL A 146 12.06 -9.37 -12.36
C VAL A 146 12.41 -8.16 -11.51
N GLY A 147 12.85 -7.09 -12.16
CA GLY A 147 13.10 -5.82 -11.50
C GLY A 147 11.82 -4.99 -11.41
N VAL A 148 10.95 -5.07 -12.42
CA VAL A 148 9.76 -4.23 -12.56
C VAL A 148 8.59 -4.99 -13.19
N LEU A 149 7.42 -4.91 -12.55
CA LEU A 149 6.11 -5.26 -13.11
C LEU A 149 5.27 -4.01 -13.33
N LYS A 150 4.45 -4.01 -14.38
CA LYS A 150 3.43 -2.98 -14.60
C LYS A 150 2.06 -3.61 -14.82
N GLY A 151 1.01 -2.90 -14.46
CA GLY A 151 -0.38 -3.29 -14.68
C GLY A 151 -1.36 -2.21 -14.22
N ASP A 152 -2.65 -2.46 -14.43
CA ASP A 152 -3.73 -1.59 -13.93
C ASP A 152 -3.93 -1.80 -12.42
N LEU A 153 -3.55 -2.98 -11.93
CA LEU A 153 -3.54 -3.38 -10.52
C LEU A 153 -2.27 -4.17 -10.23
N LEU A 154 -1.60 -3.81 -9.14
CA LEU A 154 -0.43 -4.53 -8.63
C LEU A 154 -0.68 -5.03 -7.22
N ARG A 155 -0.18 -6.22 -6.93
CA ARG A 155 -0.26 -6.83 -5.61
C ARG A 155 1.08 -7.42 -5.18
N LEU A 156 1.48 -7.10 -3.95
CA LEU A 156 2.56 -7.76 -3.21
C LEU A 156 1.94 -8.55 -2.06
N GLU A 157 2.19 -9.85 -2.00
CA GLU A 157 1.65 -10.73 -0.96
C GLU A 157 2.77 -11.35 -0.13
N LEU A 158 2.59 -11.26 1.18
CA LEU A 158 3.45 -11.82 2.20
C LEU A 158 2.69 -12.87 3.01
N VAL A 159 3.41 -13.83 3.57
CA VAL A 159 2.84 -14.88 4.40
C VAL A 159 3.66 -15.07 5.67
N ALA A 160 2.99 -15.18 6.81
CA ALA A 160 3.54 -15.74 8.03
C ALA A 160 2.89 -17.11 8.25
N PRO A 161 3.67 -18.20 8.36
CA PRO A 161 3.12 -19.55 8.50
C PRO A 161 2.42 -19.72 9.86
N ALA A 162 1.38 -20.56 9.87
CA ALA A 162 0.70 -20.94 11.11
C ALA A 162 1.64 -21.70 12.07
N THR A 163 1.32 -21.63 13.36
CA THR A 163 1.87 -22.49 14.41
C THR A 163 0.73 -23.02 15.28
N ALA A 164 1.02 -23.87 16.27
CA ALA A 164 -0.01 -24.34 17.20
C ALA A 164 -0.72 -23.20 17.96
N ASP A 165 -0.05 -22.06 18.14
CA ASP A 165 -0.54 -20.93 18.93
C ASP A 165 -0.75 -19.64 18.12
N ARG A 166 -0.54 -19.68 16.80
CA ARG A 166 -0.69 -18.50 15.92
C ARG A 166 -1.30 -18.88 14.57
N PRO A 167 -2.18 -18.03 14.01
CA PRO A 167 -2.76 -18.28 12.70
C PRO A 167 -1.70 -18.15 11.60
N GLU A 168 -1.98 -18.75 10.44
CA GLU A 168 -1.33 -18.28 9.20
C GLU A 168 -1.83 -16.86 8.94
N VAL A 169 -0.94 -15.97 8.55
CA VAL A 169 -1.29 -14.58 8.22
C VAL A 169 -0.88 -14.30 6.80
N ARG A 170 -1.82 -13.93 5.95
CA ARG A 170 -1.54 -13.42 4.61
C ARG A 170 -1.72 -11.92 4.62
N LEU A 171 -0.65 -11.22 4.27
CA LEU A 171 -0.61 -9.76 4.22
C LEU A 171 -0.44 -9.33 2.76
N GLY A 172 -1.41 -8.60 2.22
CA GLY A 172 -1.38 -8.10 0.85
C GLY A 172 -1.32 -6.58 0.81
N TYR A 173 -0.53 -6.05 -0.10
CA TYR A 173 -0.51 -4.64 -0.49
C TYR A 173 -1.00 -4.55 -1.94
N THR A 174 -2.07 -3.82 -2.19
CA THR A 174 -2.63 -3.61 -3.54
C THR A 174 -2.59 -2.14 -3.92
N LEU A 175 -2.12 -1.85 -5.13
CA LEU A 175 -2.15 -0.50 -5.72
C LEU A 175 -2.77 -0.55 -7.11
N HIS A 176 -3.83 0.23 -7.30
CA HIS A 176 -4.45 0.44 -8.61
C HIS A 176 -3.82 1.64 -9.34
N GLU A 177 -3.88 1.69 -10.66
CA GLU A 177 -3.30 2.77 -11.51
C GLU A 177 -3.71 4.21 -11.11
N ARG A 178 -4.88 4.39 -10.47
CA ARG A 178 -5.41 5.69 -10.07
C ARG A 178 -5.63 5.87 -8.57
N ALA A 179 -5.34 4.85 -7.76
CA ALA A 179 -5.60 4.94 -6.33
C ALA A 179 -4.65 5.95 -5.66
N SER A 180 -5.19 6.81 -4.81
CA SER A 180 -4.42 7.70 -3.93
C SER A 180 -4.07 7.04 -2.58
N HIS A 181 -4.31 5.74 -2.47
CA HIS A 181 -4.05 4.92 -1.29
C HIS A 181 -3.46 3.58 -1.73
N VAL A 182 -2.77 2.93 -0.80
CA VAL A 182 -2.49 1.49 -0.89
C VAL A 182 -3.54 0.75 -0.07
N GLU A 183 -4.19 -0.25 -0.68
CA GLU A 183 -5.03 -1.19 0.07
C GLU A 183 -4.12 -2.17 0.79
N VAL A 184 -4.27 -2.28 2.09
CA VAL A 184 -3.60 -3.27 2.91
C VAL A 184 -4.64 -4.28 3.39
N ARG A 185 -4.42 -5.56 3.08
CA ARG A 185 -5.31 -6.66 3.44
C ARG A 185 -4.59 -7.63 4.36
N THR A 186 -5.19 -7.98 5.48
CA THR A 186 -4.69 -9.02 6.40
C THR A 186 -5.73 -10.12 6.53
N GLU A 187 -5.40 -11.32 6.06
CA GLU A 187 -6.19 -12.53 6.28
C GLU A 187 -5.53 -13.38 7.36
N LEU A 188 -6.26 -13.66 8.44
CA LEU A 188 -5.86 -14.54 9.54
C LEU A 188 -6.55 -15.89 9.35
N ILE A 189 -5.81 -16.98 9.32
CA ILE A 189 -6.35 -18.34 9.10
C ILE A 189 -5.92 -19.23 10.26
N ASN A 190 -6.86 -19.70 11.07
CA ASN A 190 -6.55 -20.65 12.13
C ASN A 190 -6.46 -22.07 11.55
N LYS A 191 -5.22 -22.55 11.37
CA LYS A 191 -4.91 -23.92 10.94
C LYS A 191 -4.69 -24.90 12.09
N SER A 192 -4.85 -24.46 13.34
CA SER A 192 -4.77 -25.33 14.52
C SER A 192 -6.10 -26.02 14.81
N ASP A 193 -6.09 -26.93 15.78
CA ASP A 193 -7.24 -27.69 16.27
C ASP A 193 -7.95 -27.02 17.46
N LYS A 194 -7.45 -25.87 17.94
CA LYS A 194 -8.02 -25.11 19.06
C LYS A 194 -8.37 -23.67 18.67
N PRO A 195 -9.31 -23.01 19.37
CA PRO A 195 -9.54 -21.58 19.20
C PRO A 195 -8.27 -20.78 19.50
N LEU A 196 -8.04 -19.71 18.73
CA LEU A 196 -6.95 -18.77 18.95
C LEU A 196 -7.50 -17.41 19.40
N SER A 197 -6.97 -16.85 20.48
CA SER A 197 -7.27 -15.48 20.89
C SER A 197 -6.38 -14.50 20.13
N ILE A 198 -6.98 -13.68 19.26
CA ILE A 198 -6.25 -12.76 18.39
C ILE A 198 -6.57 -11.32 18.76
N LEU A 199 -5.53 -10.51 18.99
CA LEU A 199 -5.62 -9.05 18.95
C LEU A 199 -5.34 -8.60 17.52
N HIS A 200 -6.32 -7.99 16.86
CA HIS A 200 -6.07 -7.37 15.56
C HIS A 200 -5.75 -5.90 15.73
N ALA A 201 -4.49 -5.56 15.52
CA ALA A 201 -4.05 -4.19 15.55
C ALA A 201 -2.82 -4.00 14.65
N ASP A 202 -2.62 -2.77 14.22
CA ASP A 202 -1.42 -2.30 13.53
C ASP A 202 -0.72 -1.23 14.39
N ASP A 203 0.58 -1.02 14.18
CA ASP A 203 1.28 0.14 14.76
C ASP A 203 1.59 1.14 13.66
N PHE A 204 1.47 2.43 13.98
CA PHE A 204 1.81 3.54 13.10
C PHE A 204 2.77 4.47 13.82
N ARG A 205 3.95 4.66 13.24
CA ARG A 205 5.00 5.50 13.80
C ARG A 205 5.31 6.66 12.86
N ALA A 206 4.99 7.86 13.33
CA ALA A 206 5.40 9.12 12.73
C ALA A 206 5.86 10.03 13.89
N ASP A 207 7.15 10.33 13.92
CA ASP A 207 7.82 10.82 15.13
C ASP A 207 7.83 12.36 15.26
N ARG A 208 8.10 12.82 16.49
CA ARG A 208 8.44 14.21 16.90
C ARG A 208 7.39 15.29 16.66
N THR A 209 7.15 15.65 15.40
CA THR A 209 6.45 16.88 15.00
C THR A 209 5.02 16.64 14.55
N PHE A 210 4.63 15.36 14.42
CA PHE A 210 3.29 14.95 14.07
C PHE A 210 2.28 15.21 15.18
N GLN A 211 1.21 15.90 14.82
CA GLN A 211 -0.07 15.86 15.53
C GLN A 211 -0.85 14.63 15.10
N THR A 212 -1.63 14.05 16.00
CA THR A 212 -2.40 12.83 15.70
C THR A 212 -3.85 12.99 16.12
N ALA A 213 -4.72 12.16 15.55
CA ALA A 213 -6.08 12.02 16.03
C ALA A 213 -6.10 11.69 17.54
N LYS A 214 -7.14 12.16 18.25
CA LYS A 214 -7.30 11.84 19.67
C LYS A 214 -7.51 10.33 19.85
N PRO A 215 -6.98 9.71 20.93
CA PRO A 215 -7.31 8.34 21.25
C PRO A 215 -8.82 8.13 21.38
N GLY A 216 -9.31 6.97 20.97
CA GLY A 216 -10.73 6.62 20.95
C GLY A 216 -11.15 5.94 19.66
N GLU A 217 -12.44 5.61 19.57
CA GLU A 217 -13.01 5.02 18.37
C GLU A 217 -13.16 6.04 17.24
N THR A 218 -12.83 5.63 16.03
CA THR A 218 -12.84 6.51 14.86
C THR A 218 -12.99 5.69 13.56
N ASP A 219 -13.52 6.32 12.52
CA ASP A 219 -13.50 5.80 11.15
C ASP A 219 -12.23 6.22 10.39
N LEU A 220 -11.52 7.22 10.93
CA LEU A 220 -10.32 7.79 10.33
C LEU A 220 -9.26 8.01 11.42
N VAL A 221 -8.14 7.32 11.28
CA VAL A 221 -6.92 7.66 12.01
C VAL A 221 -6.08 8.57 11.13
N TRP A 222 -5.55 9.65 11.69
CA TRP A 222 -4.70 10.57 10.96
C TRP A 222 -3.50 11.04 11.76
N PHE A 223 -2.46 11.40 11.02
CA PHE A 223 -1.21 11.99 11.48
C PHE A 223 -0.94 13.20 10.59
N TYR A 224 -0.57 14.34 11.16
CA TYR A 224 -0.25 15.54 10.40
C TYR A 224 0.92 16.32 10.99
N ASP A 225 1.89 16.59 10.13
CA ASP A 225 2.98 17.51 10.38
C ASP A 225 2.75 18.81 9.59
N LYS A 226 2.44 19.88 10.33
CA LYS A 226 2.19 21.20 9.75
C LYS A 226 3.44 21.89 9.20
N TRP A 227 4.62 21.53 9.67
CA TRP A 227 5.87 22.19 9.30
C TRP A 227 6.35 21.71 7.93
N TRP A 228 6.15 20.42 7.66
CA TRP A 228 6.49 19.80 6.39
C TRP A 228 5.29 19.73 5.45
N GLY A 229 4.07 19.96 5.94
CA GLY A 229 2.86 19.78 5.14
C GLY A 229 2.72 18.31 4.72
N GLN A 230 2.90 17.40 5.66
CA GLN A 230 2.81 15.96 5.39
C GLN A 230 1.75 15.36 6.33
N ALA A 231 0.83 14.59 5.76
CA ALA A 231 -0.22 13.92 6.49
C ALA A 231 -0.35 12.46 6.05
N TYR A 232 -0.80 11.63 6.98
CA TYR A 232 -1.12 10.24 6.72
C TYR A 232 -2.51 9.93 7.25
N GLY A 233 -3.24 9.10 6.51
CA GLY A 233 -4.57 8.63 6.86
C GLY A 233 -4.62 7.11 6.81
N VAL A 234 -5.38 6.54 7.74
CA VAL A 234 -5.81 5.14 7.72
C VAL A 234 -7.32 5.12 7.87
N VAL A 235 -8.00 4.44 6.95
CA VAL A 235 -9.42 4.11 7.05
C VAL A 235 -9.58 2.61 6.93
N ALA A 236 -10.42 2.02 7.76
CA ALA A 236 -10.75 0.60 7.64
C ALA A 236 -11.87 0.41 6.63
N GLY A 237 -11.89 -0.76 5.97
CA GLY A 237 -12.93 -1.11 5.01
C GLY A 237 -14.32 -1.14 5.67
N LYS A 238 -15.34 -0.92 4.85
CA LYS A 238 -16.75 -0.83 5.25
C LYS A 238 -17.14 -1.82 6.34
N GLY A 239 -17.72 -1.30 7.43
CA GLY A 239 -18.19 -2.09 8.56
C GLY A 239 -17.13 -2.41 9.63
N THR A 240 -15.87 -2.06 9.39
CA THR A 240 -14.81 -2.20 10.40
C THR A 240 -14.59 -0.86 11.10
N ARG A 241 -14.75 -0.83 12.43
CA ARG A 241 -14.42 0.34 13.25
C ARG A 241 -12.99 0.24 13.74
N MET A 242 -12.31 1.37 13.91
CA MET A 242 -10.98 1.41 14.51
C MET A 242 -11.02 2.07 15.88
N ARG A 243 -10.05 1.72 16.72
CA ARG A 243 -9.73 2.45 17.95
C ARG A 243 -8.27 2.83 17.96
N LEU A 244 -7.99 4.12 18.09
CA LEU A 244 -6.64 4.62 18.24
C LEU A 244 -6.27 4.62 19.73
N THR A 245 -5.13 4.01 20.06
CA THR A 245 -4.60 3.96 21.42
C THR A 245 -3.12 4.39 21.45
N GLY A 246 -2.55 4.48 22.66
CA GLY A 246 -1.17 4.91 22.89
C GLY A 246 -1.00 6.41 23.08
N SER A 247 0.26 6.87 23.05
CA SER A 247 0.68 8.26 23.23
C SER A 247 1.36 8.79 21.96
N PRO A 248 1.36 10.10 21.67
CA PRO A 248 2.13 10.68 20.56
C PRO A 248 3.67 10.48 20.64
N LEU A 249 4.19 10.05 21.80
CA LEU A 249 5.62 9.81 22.01
C LEU A 249 6.06 8.37 21.67
N GLU A 250 5.11 7.48 21.43
CA GLU A 250 5.33 6.07 21.07
C GLU A 250 4.61 5.76 19.75
N PRO A 251 4.91 4.64 19.08
CA PRO A 251 4.07 4.17 17.99
C PRO A 251 2.60 4.14 18.42
N ARG A 252 1.73 4.75 17.62
CA ARG A 252 0.28 4.72 17.88
C ARG A 252 -0.23 3.35 17.47
N THR A 253 -1.06 2.73 18.29
CA THR A 253 -1.68 1.45 17.94
C THR A 253 -3.08 1.70 17.38
N ILE A 254 -3.35 1.12 16.23
CA ILE A 254 -4.64 1.14 15.55
C ILE A 254 -5.28 -0.23 15.74
N GLU A 255 -6.25 -0.33 16.62
CA GLU A 255 -6.97 -1.57 16.88
C GLU A 255 -8.20 -1.69 15.96
N PHE A 256 -8.42 -2.86 15.37
CA PHE A 256 -9.58 -3.11 14.51
C PHE A 256 -10.67 -3.84 15.30
N LEU A 257 -11.82 -3.20 15.42
CA LEU A 257 -12.88 -3.64 16.32
C LEU A 257 -13.83 -4.64 15.66
N THR A 258 -14.21 -5.63 16.45
CA THR A 258 -15.20 -6.67 16.16
C THR A 258 -16.22 -6.62 17.27
N ASP A 259 -17.47 -6.30 16.97
CA ASP A 259 -18.50 -6.18 18.00
C ASP A 259 -18.00 -5.29 19.18
N GLY A 260 -17.32 -4.19 18.85
CA GLY A 260 -16.71 -3.25 19.81
C GLY A 260 -15.39 -3.69 20.46
N ASN A 261 -14.88 -4.89 20.16
CA ASN A 261 -13.69 -5.48 20.78
C ASN A 261 -12.53 -5.67 19.80
N PRO A 262 -11.29 -5.27 20.14
CA PRO A 262 -10.13 -5.48 19.29
C PRO A 262 -9.55 -6.90 19.38
N LYS A 263 -9.93 -7.62 20.46
CA LYS A 263 -9.62 -9.04 20.66
C LYS A 263 -10.83 -9.88 20.30
N PHE A 264 -10.60 -10.98 19.61
CA PHE A 264 -11.63 -11.95 19.27
C PHE A 264 -11.06 -13.36 19.27
N GLU A 265 -11.93 -14.36 19.36
CA GLU A 265 -11.56 -15.76 19.18
C GLU A 265 -11.72 -16.16 17.72
N LEU A 266 -10.69 -16.79 17.15
CA LEU A 266 -10.71 -17.38 15.82
C LEU A 266 -10.83 -18.91 15.97
N PRO A 267 -12.00 -19.52 15.69
CA PRO A 267 -12.17 -20.97 15.83
C PRO A 267 -11.31 -21.78 14.86
N PRO A 268 -11.07 -23.08 15.13
CA PRO A 268 -10.35 -23.98 14.23
C PRO A 268 -10.91 -23.97 12.80
N GLY A 269 -10.02 -23.92 11.81
CA GLY A 269 -10.37 -23.93 10.39
C GLY A 269 -11.09 -22.68 9.88
N LYS A 270 -11.29 -21.65 10.72
CA LYS A 270 -11.88 -20.38 10.31
C LYS A 270 -10.82 -19.39 9.87
N SER A 271 -11.22 -18.51 8.96
CA SER A 271 -10.43 -17.35 8.58
C SER A 271 -11.17 -16.06 8.88
N ARG A 272 -10.41 -14.98 8.93
CA ARG A 272 -10.94 -13.64 9.07
C ARG A 272 -10.09 -12.63 8.32
N GLU A 273 -10.76 -11.71 7.65
CA GLU A 273 -10.13 -10.67 6.86
C GLU A 273 -10.38 -9.28 7.46
N ILE A 274 -9.33 -8.45 7.43
CA ILE A 274 -9.42 -7.00 7.62
C ILE A 274 -8.78 -6.33 6.40
N ILE A 275 -9.47 -5.31 5.88
CA ILE A 275 -8.98 -4.43 4.82
C ILE A 275 -8.89 -3.02 5.40
N ARG A 276 -7.83 -2.29 5.04
CA ARG A 276 -7.69 -0.87 5.34
C ARG A 276 -6.91 -0.18 4.23
N ASN A 277 -7.20 1.09 4.03
CA ASN A 277 -6.53 1.93 3.06
C ASN A 277 -5.62 2.91 3.79
N VAL A 278 -4.35 2.93 3.39
CA VAL A 278 -3.33 3.83 3.94
C VAL A 278 -2.92 4.82 2.85
N PHE A 279 -2.92 6.11 3.17
CA PHE A 279 -2.68 7.15 2.17
C PHE A 279 -1.91 8.35 2.73
N PRO A 280 -1.02 8.96 1.93
CA PRO A 280 -0.40 10.24 2.23
C PRO A 280 -1.28 11.39 1.73
N ALA A 281 -1.13 12.57 2.32
CA ALA A 281 -1.67 13.82 1.78
C ALA A 281 -0.86 15.02 2.26
N ALA A 282 -1.15 16.21 1.73
CA ALA A 282 -0.48 17.45 2.11
C ALA A 282 -0.96 18.02 3.46
N ASP A 283 -2.21 17.76 3.83
CA ASP A 283 -2.86 18.35 5.00
C ASP A 283 -4.11 17.58 5.43
N LEU A 284 -4.72 18.01 6.54
CA LEU A 284 -5.91 17.38 7.11
C LEU A 284 -7.19 17.55 6.27
N ILE A 285 -7.28 18.58 5.43
CA ILE A 285 -8.43 18.76 4.55
C ILE A 285 -8.39 17.68 3.48
N ALA A 286 -7.22 17.48 2.87
CA ALA A 286 -6.98 16.43 1.91
C ALA A 286 -7.18 15.04 2.54
N ILE A 287 -6.68 14.78 3.75
CA ILE A 287 -6.93 13.51 4.45
C ILE A 287 -8.43 13.24 4.61
N LYS A 288 -9.20 14.23 5.06
CA LYS A 288 -10.65 14.09 5.20
C LYS A 288 -11.32 13.83 3.85
N ALA A 289 -10.95 14.57 2.81
CA ALA A 289 -11.47 14.35 1.46
C ALA A 289 -11.19 12.92 0.96
N HIS A 290 -9.95 12.43 1.11
CA HIS A 290 -9.60 11.05 0.76
C HIS A 290 -10.40 10.01 1.54
N SER A 291 -10.63 10.23 2.84
CA SER A 291 -11.37 9.29 3.68
C SER A 291 -12.80 9.01 3.18
N TYR A 292 -13.44 9.97 2.51
CA TYR A 292 -14.77 9.78 1.90
C TYR A 292 -14.75 8.86 0.67
N TYR A 293 -13.63 8.79 -0.06
CA TYR A 293 -13.48 7.98 -1.26
C TYR A 293 -12.80 6.63 -1.01
N ALA A 294 -12.09 6.50 0.12
CA ALA A 294 -11.33 5.31 0.50
C ALA A 294 -12.06 4.42 1.54
N GLY A 295 -13.16 4.87 2.15
CA GLY A 295 -13.97 4.10 3.10
C GLY A 295 -14.98 3.15 2.46
#